data_AF-A0A0D6KNV9-F1
#
_entry.id   AF-A0A0D6KNV9-F1
#
_cell.length_a   1.000
_cell.length_b   1.000
_cell.length_c   1.000
_cell.angle_alpha   90.00
_cell.angle_beta   90.00
_cell.angle_gamma   90.00
#
_symmetry.space_group_name_H-M   'P 1'
#
loop_
_entity.id
_entity.type
_entity.pdbx_description
1 polymer ?
#
loop_
_entity_poly.entity_id
_entity_poly.type
_entity_poly.pdbx_seq_one_letter_code
_entity_poly.pdbx_strand_id
1 'polypeptide(L)'
;MSKFDEHPTVKHWRKQEASEAKIIPSTQIDAQWLRHLCLEAGADDVGFVEIDRPEIADQRQDILAAFPPTKTLISFVCRMNRENVRSPARSVANLEFHSTGDEVNHIARQIVAELERHGIRGCNPAMGFPMEMNKFPGKVWSVSHKPVAVAAGLGQMGIHRLVIHPKFGNFILLGTILIDVNVTTYHQPIDYNPCLECKLCVSACPVGAISADGHFNFSACYTHNYREFMGGFTDWVETVVESKDRHEYRQQVSAAESASVWQSLSYGANYKAAYCMAVCPAGEDVIAPFLIRRKEFIQEVVKPLQAKEETIYVVPNSDAEAYVTRRFPHKQVKQVRNSLIPTSIRGFLGGMPLTFQREHSKGLNAIYHFTFIGAESCKATVIIRHQTLEIQNGHLGTANLAITADSKTWLKFLAKEQNIVWAIVRRQIRFQGQLRLLLDFGKCFPQ
;
A
#
# COMPACT_ATOMS: atom_id res chain seq x y z
N MET A 1 -47.64 26.30 8.49
CA MET A 1 -46.59 25.94 7.51
C MET A 1 -45.25 26.26 8.14
N SER A 2 -44.28 25.34 8.06
CA SER A 2 -42.98 25.55 8.70
C SER A 2 -42.19 26.67 7.99
N LYS A 3 -41.26 27.35 8.67
CA LYS A 3 -40.33 28.30 8.01
C LYS A 3 -39.58 27.66 6.83
N PHE A 4 -39.44 26.34 6.84
CA PHE A 4 -38.86 25.54 5.75
C PHE A 4 -39.75 25.50 4.50
N ASP A 5 -41.07 25.28 4.66
CA ASP A 5 -42.01 25.25 3.52
C ASP A 5 -42.14 26.60 2.81
N GLU A 6 -41.85 27.67 3.55
CA GLU A 6 -41.91 29.04 3.05
C GLU A 6 -40.63 29.50 2.35
N HIS A 7 -39.54 28.72 2.43
CA HIS A 7 -38.26 29.08 1.84
C HIS A 7 -38.36 29.21 0.31
N PRO A 8 -37.82 30.30 -0.31
CA PRO A 8 -37.96 30.56 -1.74
C PRO A 8 -37.51 29.38 -2.62
N THR A 9 -36.40 28.72 -2.28
CA THR A 9 -35.90 27.54 -3.01
C THR A 9 -36.85 26.36 -2.92
N VAL A 10 -37.46 26.10 -1.75
CA VAL A 10 -38.39 24.98 -1.55
C VAL A 10 -39.67 25.20 -2.35
N LYS A 11 -40.18 26.44 -2.34
CA LYS A 11 -41.34 26.83 -3.16
C LYS A 11 -41.05 26.76 -4.66
N HIS A 12 -39.88 27.22 -5.09
CA HIS A 12 -39.47 27.17 -6.50
C HIS A 12 -39.34 25.73 -6.98
N TRP A 13 -38.65 24.89 -6.22
CA TRP A 13 -38.47 23.48 -6.56
C TRP A 13 -39.80 22.71 -6.58
N ARG A 14 -40.68 22.89 -5.58
CA ARG A 14 -42.02 22.27 -5.57
C ARG A 14 -42.88 22.70 -6.77
N LYS A 15 -42.70 23.92 -7.27
CA LYS A 15 -43.37 24.39 -8.50
C LYS A 15 -42.78 23.74 -9.76
N GLN A 16 -41.47 23.50 -9.81
CA GLN A 16 -40.81 22.81 -10.93
C GLN A 16 -41.07 21.29 -10.93
N GLU A 17 -41.04 20.61 -9.79
CA GLU A 17 -41.40 19.18 -9.71
C GLU A 17 -42.85 18.92 -10.13
N ALA A 18 -43.75 19.86 -9.84
CA ALA A 18 -45.13 19.78 -10.33
C ALA A 18 -45.23 19.88 -11.87
N SER A 19 -44.22 20.44 -12.56
CA SER A 19 -44.15 20.47 -14.03
C SER A 19 -43.28 19.37 -14.65
N GLU A 20 -42.31 18.84 -13.92
CA GLU A 20 -41.34 17.83 -14.37
C GLU A 20 -41.53 16.52 -13.59
N ALA A 21 -42.64 15.83 -13.83
CA ALA A 21 -42.85 14.51 -13.26
C ALA A 21 -41.86 13.49 -13.86
N LYS A 22 -40.82 13.16 -13.07
CA LYS A 22 -39.89 12.02 -13.15
C LYS A 22 -38.88 11.99 -14.31
N ILE A 23 -37.64 12.34 -13.99
CA ILE A 23 -36.48 11.57 -14.45
C ILE A 23 -36.08 10.68 -13.27
N ILE A 24 -36.66 9.48 -13.19
CA ILE A 24 -36.03 8.41 -12.40
C ILE A 24 -34.82 7.99 -13.25
N PRO A 25 -33.57 8.19 -12.83
CA PRO A 25 -32.43 7.68 -13.58
C PRO A 25 -32.65 6.19 -13.78
N SER A 26 -32.42 5.69 -14.99
CA SER A 26 -32.52 4.27 -15.28
C SER A 26 -31.75 3.50 -14.21
N THR A 27 -32.32 2.40 -13.70
CA THR A 27 -31.68 1.56 -12.67
C THR A 27 -30.34 0.97 -13.11
N GLN A 28 -30.05 1.11 -14.42
CA GLN A 28 -28.86 0.64 -15.09
C GLN A 28 -28.42 1.66 -16.15
N ILE A 29 -27.12 1.88 -16.27
CA ILE A 29 -26.51 2.73 -17.29
C ILE A 29 -25.80 1.91 -18.35
N ASP A 30 -25.79 2.40 -19.59
CA ASP A 30 -25.09 1.72 -20.67
C ASP A 30 -23.55 1.75 -20.47
N ALA A 31 -22.93 0.57 -20.48
CA ALA A 31 -21.50 0.40 -20.27
C ALA A 31 -20.65 0.99 -21.40
N GLN A 32 -21.14 0.98 -22.65
CA GLN A 32 -20.40 1.54 -23.79
C GLN A 32 -20.37 3.07 -23.70
N TRP A 33 -21.50 3.71 -23.39
CA TRP A 33 -21.58 5.13 -23.09
C TRP A 33 -20.63 5.51 -21.95
N LEU A 34 -20.67 4.77 -20.83
CA LEU A 34 -19.84 5.07 -19.67
C LEU A 34 -18.35 4.91 -19.98
N ARG A 35 -17.99 3.89 -20.78
CA ARG A 35 -16.63 3.69 -21.26
C ARG A 35 -16.18 4.85 -22.12
N HIS A 36 -17.01 5.29 -23.06
CA HIS A 36 -16.71 6.42 -23.92
C HIS A 36 -16.48 7.69 -23.10
N LEU A 37 -17.35 7.99 -22.13
CA LEU A 37 -17.19 9.10 -21.20
C LEU A 37 -15.83 9.07 -20.48
N CYS A 38 -15.43 7.91 -19.97
CA CYS A 38 -14.14 7.78 -19.25
C CYS A 38 -12.94 8.01 -20.17
N LEU A 39 -12.99 7.49 -21.41
CA LEU A 39 -11.92 7.66 -22.39
C LEU A 39 -11.83 9.11 -22.89
N GLU A 40 -12.97 9.77 -23.12
CA GLU A 40 -13.01 11.20 -23.48
C GLU A 40 -12.51 12.10 -22.36
N ALA A 41 -12.73 11.72 -21.10
CA ALA A 41 -12.18 12.43 -19.96
C ALA A 41 -10.65 12.31 -19.84
N GLY A 42 -10.03 11.31 -20.48
CA GLY A 42 -8.58 11.14 -20.51
C GLY A 42 -8.04 9.82 -19.94
N ALA A 43 -8.92 8.87 -19.55
CA ALA A 43 -8.46 7.54 -19.16
C ALA A 43 -7.88 6.78 -20.37
N ASP A 44 -6.80 6.02 -20.16
CA ASP A 44 -6.19 5.18 -21.22
C ASP A 44 -6.89 3.83 -21.39
N ASP A 45 -7.47 3.30 -20.30
CA ASP A 45 -8.38 2.15 -20.31
C ASP A 45 -9.27 2.17 -19.06
N VAL A 46 -10.39 1.45 -19.10
CA VAL A 46 -11.44 1.43 -18.08
C VAL A 46 -12.11 0.07 -17.99
N GLY A 47 -12.46 -0.35 -16.78
CA GLY A 47 -13.25 -1.54 -16.51
C GLY A 47 -14.24 -1.32 -15.37
N PHE A 48 -15.31 -2.11 -15.35
CA PHE A 48 -16.42 -1.96 -14.42
C PHE A 48 -16.57 -3.21 -13.56
N VAL A 49 -16.79 -3.01 -12.26
CA VAL A 49 -16.86 -4.09 -11.26
C VAL A 49 -18.09 -3.91 -10.38
N GLU A 50 -18.88 -4.96 -10.15
CA GLU A 50 -19.96 -4.95 -9.16
C GLU A 50 -19.39 -4.91 -7.74
N ILE A 51 -20.03 -4.17 -6.83
CA ILE A 51 -19.59 -4.06 -5.43
C ILE A 51 -19.53 -5.40 -4.68
N ASP A 52 -20.37 -6.37 -5.05
CA ASP A 52 -20.48 -7.66 -4.38
C ASP A 52 -19.53 -8.74 -4.98
N ARG A 53 -18.55 -8.33 -5.79
CA ARG A 53 -17.57 -9.23 -6.39
C ARG A 53 -16.67 -9.92 -5.36
N PRO A 54 -16.51 -11.26 -5.43
CA PRO A 54 -15.64 -12.00 -4.50
C PRO A 54 -14.19 -11.48 -4.47
N GLU A 55 -13.66 -11.03 -5.62
CA GLU A 55 -12.29 -10.57 -5.80
C GLU A 55 -11.98 -9.28 -4.99
N ILE A 56 -13.02 -8.52 -4.63
CA ILE A 56 -12.91 -7.28 -3.85
C ILE A 56 -13.71 -7.33 -2.53
N ALA A 57 -14.10 -8.53 -2.08
CA ALA A 57 -14.93 -8.70 -0.88
C ALA A 57 -14.31 -8.08 0.37
N ASP A 58 -12.98 -8.09 0.49
CA ASP A 58 -12.23 -7.49 1.59
C ASP A 58 -12.17 -5.94 1.52
N GLN A 59 -12.61 -5.34 0.41
CA GLN A 59 -12.73 -3.89 0.23
C GLN A 59 -14.13 -3.37 0.49
N ARG A 60 -15.16 -4.23 0.39
CA ARG A 60 -16.57 -3.85 0.39
C ARG A 60 -16.98 -2.96 1.56
N GLN A 61 -16.54 -3.31 2.78
CA GLN A 61 -16.90 -2.56 3.98
C GLN A 61 -16.38 -1.12 3.93
N ASP A 62 -15.14 -0.91 3.48
CA ASP A 62 -14.53 0.43 3.41
C ASP A 62 -15.13 1.27 2.28
N ILE A 63 -15.44 0.63 1.14
CA ILE A 63 -16.13 1.28 0.01
C ILE A 63 -17.51 1.81 0.45
N LEU A 64 -18.30 0.98 1.13
CA LEU A 64 -19.62 1.38 1.61
C LEU A 64 -19.57 2.37 2.78
N ALA A 65 -18.47 2.39 3.55
CA ALA A 65 -18.27 3.43 4.55
C ALA A 65 -17.99 4.80 3.90
N ALA A 66 -17.29 4.83 2.76
CA ALA A 66 -17.01 6.05 2.01
C ALA A 66 -18.21 6.52 1.18
N PHE A 67 -18.89 5.59 0.48
CA PHE A 67 -20.08 5.88 -0.32
C PHE A 67 -21.11 4.74 -0.18
N PRO A 68 -22.04 4.84 0.79
CA PRO A 68 -23.02 3.78 1.08
C PRO A 68 -23.90 3.27 -0.07
N PRO A 69 -24.31 4.09 -1.06
CA PRO A 69 -25.19 3.61 -2.12
C PRO A 69 -24.43 2.92 -3.28
N THR A 70 -23.11 2.71 -3.15
CA THR A 70 -22.28 2.13 -4.22
C THR A 70 -22.86 0.80 -4.72
N LYS A 71 -23.02 0.69 -6.04
CA LYS A 71 -23.35 -0.56 -6.75
C LYS A 71 -22.27 -0.97 -7.73
N THR A 72 -21.64 0.00 -8.38
CA THR A 72 -20.61 -0.21 -9.39
C THR A 72 -19.34 0.58 -9.05
N LEU A 73 -18.19 -0.04 -9.29
CA LEU A 73 -16.89 0.61 -9.30
C LEU A 73 -16.42 0.76 -10.75
N ILE A 74 -16.04 1.98 -11.13
CA ILE A 74 -15.35 2.29 -12.37
C ILE A 74 -13.86 2.34 -12.06
N SER A 75 -13.11 1.33 -12.52
CA SER A 75 -11.65 1.32 -12.43
C SER A 75 -11.07 1.85 -13.73
N PHE A 76 -10.05 2.69 -13.68
CA PHE A 76 -9.40 3.20 -14.89
C PHE A 76 -7.90 3.38 -14.68
N VAL A 77 -7.17 3.47 -15.78
CA VAL A 77 -5.71 3.64 -15.77
C VAL A 77 -5.28 4.89 -16.53
N CYS A 78 -4.21 5.53 -16.06
CA CYS A 78 -3.50 6.59 -16.76
C CYS A 78 -2.03 6.21 -16.90
N ARG A 79 -1.49 6.36 -18.10
CA ARG A 79 -0.12 5.98 -18.45
C ARG A 79 0.88 7.03 -17.98
N MET A 80 2.02 6.54 -17.53
CA MET A 80 3.18 7.37 -17.22
C MET A 80 4.20 7.33 -18.36
N ASN A 81 4.96 8.42 -18.48
CA ASN A 81 6.14 8.51 -19.32
C ASN A 81 7.22 7.56 -18.80
N ARG A 82 7.43 6.49 -19.55
CA ARG A 82 8.30 5.36 -19.19
C ARG A 82 9.74 5.78 -18.87
N GLU A 83 10.30 6.67 -19.68
CA GLU A 83 11.69 7.09 -19.52
C GLU A 83 11.89 7.97 -18.28
N ASN A 84 10.86 8.74 -17.88
CA ASN A 84 10.88 9.48 -16.62
C ASN A 84 10.96 8.52 -15.44
N VAL A 85 10.16 7.45 -15.44
CA VAL A 85 10.16 6.41 -14.40
C VAL A 85 11.49 5.63 -14.37
N ARG A 86 12.08 5.38 -15.54
CA ARG A 86 13.37 4.68 -15.68
C ARG A 86 14.57 5.48 -15.23
N SER A 87 14.50 6.80 -15.32
CA SER A 87 15.60 7.71 -14.98
C SER A 87 16.16 7.47 -13.58
N PRO A 88 17.46 7.19 -13.38
CA PRO A 88 18.05 7.05 -12.04
C PRO A 88 17.85 8.28 -11.14
N ALA A 89 17.68 9.46 -11.74
CA ALA A 89 17.32 10.69 -11.04
C ALA A 89 15.89 10.59 -10.50
N ARG A 90 15.77 10.42 -9.17
CA ARG A 90 14.46 10.20 -8.54
C ARG A 90 13.54 11.40 -8.64
N SER A 91 14.06 12.63 -8.76
CA SER A 91 13.23 13.81 -8.99
C SER A 91 12.43 13.73 -10.29
N VAL A 92 13.01 13.18 -11.36
CA VAL A 92 12.33 12.99 -12.65
C VAL A 92 11.20 11.97 -12.54
N ALA A 93 11.45 10.84 -11.87
CA ALA A 93 10.43 9.83 -11.63
C ALA A 93 9.30 10.34 -10.71
N ASN A 94 9.65 11.09 -9.65
CA ASN A 94 8.66 11.67 -8.73
C ASN A 94 7.79 12.73 -9.41
N LEU A 95 8.38 13.60 -10.24
CA LEU A 95 7.61 14.55 -11.05
C LEU A 95 6.56 13.82 -11.90
N GLU A 96 6.95 12.72 -12.55
CA GLU A 96 6.03 11.90 -13.33
C GLU A 96 4.91 11.27 -12.50
N PHE A 97 5.25 10.73 -11.32
CA PHE A 97 4.27 10.15 -10.40
C PHE A 97 3.26 11.19 -9.90
N HIS A 98 3.73 12.41 -9.61
CA HIS A 98 2.86 13.49 -9.15
C HIS A 98 1.97 14.02 -10.27
N SER A 99 2.54 14.35 -11.43
CA SER A 99 1.76 14.87 -12.57
C SER A 99 0.70 13.88 -13.04
N THR A 100 1.06 12.61 -13.24
CA THR A 100 0.08 11.58 -13.63
C THR A 100 -0.91 11.31 -12.51
N GLY A 101 -0.49 11.46 -11.26
CA GLY A 101 -1.39 11.29 -10.12
C GLY A 101 -2.45 12.37 -10.02
N ASP A 102 -2.07 13.61 -10.28
CA ASP A 102 -2.99 14.75 -10.38
C ASP A 102 -3.93 14.59 -11.57
N GLU A 103 -3.43 14.09 -12.71
CA GLU A 103 -4.23 13.72 -13.88
C GLU A 103 -5.32 12.70 -13.52
N VAL A 104 -4.97 11.61 -12.83
CA VAL A 104 -5.95 10.59 -12.37
C VAL A 104 -7.05 11.23 -11.52
N ASN A 105 -6.68 12.07 -10.55
CA ASN A 105 -7.64 12.74 -9.69
C ASN A 105 -8.52 13.74 -10.48
N HIS A 106 -7.94 14.44 -11.46
CA HIS A 106 -8.65 15.36 -12.32
C HIS A 106 -9.69 14.65 -13.19
N ILE A 107 -9.28 13.57 -13.87
CA ILE A 107 -10.14 12.71 -14.68
C ILE A 107 -11.29 12.16 -13.83
N ALA A 108 -10.99 11.62 -12.64
CA ALA A 108 -12.01 11.07 -11.77
C ALA A 108 -13.06 12.12 -11.37
N ARG A 109 -12.60 13.35 -11.05
CA ARG A 109 -13.48 14.48 -10.72
C ARG A 109 -14.33 14.90 -11.91
N GLN A 110 -13.77 14.96 -13.11
CA GLN A 110 -14.50 15.31 -14.32
C GLN A 110 -15.60 14.28 -14.64
N ILE A 111 -15.27 12.98 -14.57
CA ILE A 111 -16.24 11.90 -14.80
C ILE A 111 -17.38 11.97 -13.78
N VAL A 112 -17.09 12.15 -12.48
CA VAL A 112 -18.13 12.30 -11.46
C VAL A 112 -19.01 13.52 -11.72
N ALA A 113 -18.43 14.67 -12.08
CA ALA A 113 -19.20 15.87 -12.40
C ALA A 113 -20.12 15.67 -13.61
N GLU A 114 -19.68 14.93 -14.62
CA GLU A 114 -20.54 14.60 -15.76
C GLU A 114 -21.64 13.61 -15.36
N LEU A 115 -21.32 12.55 -14.61
CA LEU A 115 -22.33 11.62 -14.08
C LEU A 115 -23.42 12.34 -13.28
N GLU A 116 -23.06 13.31 -12.44
CA GLU A 116 -24.01 14.11 -11.68
C GLU A 116 -24.95 14.92 -12.57
N ARG A 117 -24.49 15.43 -13.72
CA ARG A 117 -25.35 16.12 -14.70
C ARG A 117 -26.38 15.19 -15.33
N HIS A 118 -26.09 13.89 -15.39
CA HIS A 118 -27.03 12.84 -15.82
C HIS A 118 -27.85 12.26 -14.66
N GLY A 119 -27.81 12.88 -13.48
CA GLY A 119 -28.57 12.45 -12.29
C GLY A 119 -28.02 11.20 -11.61
N ILE A 120 -26.78 10.80 -11.91
CA ILE A 120 -26.10 9.64 -11.31
C ILE A 120 -25.19 10.11 -10.20
N ARG A 121 -25.28 9.49 -9.03
CA ARG A 121 -24.46 9.89 -7.88
C ARG A 121 -23.13 9.16 -7.94
N GLY A 122 -22.06 9.93 -7.97
CA GLY A 122 -20.68 9.42 -8.01
C GLY A 122 -19.85 9.90 -6.83
N CYS A 123 -18.82 9.13 -6.48
CA CYS A 123 -17.77 9.53 -5.54
C CYS A 123 -16.41 9.11 -6.10
N ASN A 124 -15.44 10.02 -6.10
CA ASN A 124 -14.07 9.75 -6.53
C ASN A 124 -13.09 9.77 -5.34
N PRO A 125 -12.81 8.60 -4.73
CA PRO A 125 -11.66 8.45 -3.82
C PRO A 125 -10.36 8.92 -4.46
N ALA A 126 -9.47 9.51 -3.66
CA ALA A 126 -8.15 9.96 -4.14
C ALA A 126 -7.31 8.77 -4.63
N MET A 127 -6.60 8.93 -5.74
CA MET A 127 -5.64 7.94 -6.28
C MET A 127 -4.57 7.56 -5.24
N GLY A 128 -4.16 8.55 -4.46
CA GLY A 128 -3.21 8.44 -3.37
C GLY A 128 -3.67 9.31 -2.21
N PHE A 129 -3.04 10.46 -2.02
CA PHE A 129 -3.37 11.41 -0.95
C PHE A 129 -4.43 12.44 -1.40
N PRO A 130 -5.26 12.99 -0.50
CA PRO A 130 -5.32 12.72 0.95
C PRO A 130 -5.95 11.37 1.33
N MET A 131 -5.69 10.92 2.56
CA MET A 131 -6.20 9.66 3.13
C MET A 131 -6.58 9.88 4.61
N GLU A 132 -7.26 8.91 5.21
CA GLU A 132 -7.73 8.91 6.61
C GLU A 132 -6.56 8.74 7.61
N MET A 133 -5.75 9.78 7.78
CA MET A 133 -4.53 9.73 8.61
C MET A 133 -4.79 9.41 10.08
N ASN A 134 -6.00 9.66 10.60
CA ASN A 134 -6.39 9.24 11.95
C ASN A 134 -6.41 7.72 12.14
N LYS A 135 -6.41 6.93 11.05
CA LYS A 135 -6.32 5.46 11.07
C LYS A 135 -4.89 4.94 10.97
N PHE A 136 -3.89 5.80 10.76
CA PHE A 136 -2.48 5.38 10.67
C PHE A 136 -2.04 4.74 12.00
N PRO A 137 -1.28 3.61 11.99
CA PRO A 137 -0.64 2.94 10.85
C PRO A 137 -1.48 1.83 10.19
N GLY A 138 -2.79 1.77 10.45
CA GLY A 138 -3.71 0.83 9.81
C GLY A 138 -4.06 1.18 8.35
N LYS A 139 -5.24 0.73 7.90
CA LYS A 139 -5.76 1.02 6.55
C LYS A 139 -6.30 2.46 6.50
N VAL A 140 -5.50 3.37 5.95
CA VAL A 140 -5.82 4.81 5.85
C VAL A 140 -6.58 5.17 4.56
N TRP A 141 -6.58 4.32 3.54
CA TRP A 141 -7.25 4.57 2.27
C TRP A 141 -8.67 3.97 2.22
N SER A 142 -9.56 4.62 1.48
CA SER A 142 -10.96 4.17 1.32
C SER A 142 -11.12 3.05 0.30
N VAL A 143 -10.26 3.03 -0.74
CA VAL A 143 -10.30 2.04 -1.82
C VAL A 143 -8.90 1.51 -2.11
N SER A 144 -8.74 0.18 -2.14
CA SER A 144 -7.50 -0.42 -2.66
C SER A 144 -7.60 -0.54 -4.18
N HIS A 145 -7.04 0.43 -4.92
CA HIS A 145 -7.18 0.48 -6.38
C HIS A 145 -6.64 -0.75 -7.12
N LYS A 146 -5.59 -1.42 -6.59
CA LYS A 146 -4.98 -2.60 -7.24
C LYS A 146 -5.95 -3.79 -7.33
N PRO A 147 -6.56 -4.29 -6.23
CA PRO A 147 -7.62 -5.29 -6.30
C PRO A 147 -8.75 -4.94 -7.28
N VAL A 148 -9.21 -3.69 -7.26
CA VAL A 148 -10.30 -3.24 -8.14
C VAL A 148 -9.87 -3.27 -9.61
N ALA A 149 -8.66 -2.82 -9.94
CA ALA A 149 -8.11 -2.91 -11.30
C ALA A 149 -7.96 -4.36 -11.80
N VAL A 150 -7.54 -5.28 -10.92
CA VAL A 150 -7.50 -6.71 -11.26
C VAL A 150 -8.91 -7.25 -11.53
N ALA A 151 -9.87 -6.97 -10.64
CA ALA A 151 -11.26 -7.38 -10.81
C ALA A 151 -11.90 -6.78 -12.09
N ALA A 152 -11.48 -5.58 -12.46
CA ALA A 152 -11.91 -4.86 -13.66
C ALA A 152 -11.26 -5.37 -14.96
N GLY A 153 -10.36 -6.36 -14.90
CA GLY A 153 -9.68 -6.88 -16.09
C GLY A 153 -8.56 -5.96 -16.62
N LEU A 154 -8.10 -4.98 -15.85
CA LEU A 154 -7.07 -4.02 -16.28
C LEU A 154 -5.64 -4.53 -16.05
N GLY A 155 -5.48 -5.77 -15.59
CA GLY A 155 -4.19 -6.42 -15.42
C GLY A 155 -4.16 -7.45 -14.29
N GLN A 156 -2.97 -7.97 -14.02
CA GLN A 156 -2.69 -8.82 -12.85
C GLN A 156 -1.50 -8.28 -12.06
N MET A 157 -1.44 -8.60 -10.76
CA MET A 157 -0.28 -8.24 -9.95
C MET A 157 0.92 -9.13 -10.30
N GLY A 158 2.04 -8.51 -10.69
CA GLY A 158 3.31 -9.22 -10.82
C GLY A 158 3.98 -9.51 -9.47
N ILE A 159 5.09 -10.25 -9.47
CA ILE A 159 5.85 -10.57 -8.24
C ILE A 159 6.36 -9.32 -7.50
N HIS A 160 6.48 -8.18 -8.20
CA HIS A 160 6.82 -6.88 -7.59
C HIS A 160 5.62 -6.14 -6.99
N ARG A 161 4.43 -6.77 -6.91
CA ARG A 161 3.19 -6.25 -6.29
C ARG A 161 2.61 -4.98 -6.95
N LEU A 162 2.92 -4.73 -8.22
CA LEU A 162 2.25 -3.70 -9.03
C LEU A 162 1.37 -4.40 -10.06
N VAL A 163 0.25 -3.79 -10.40
CA VAL A 163 -0.61 -4.25 -11.51
C VAL A 163 0.15 -4.05 -12.81
N ILE A 164 0.16 -5.07 -13.65
CA ILE A 164 0.73 -5.04 -14.99
C ILE A 164 -0.44 -5.13 -15.96
N HIS A 165 -0.68 -4.05 -16.69
CA HIS A 165 -1.65 -4.01 -17.77
C HIS A 165 -1.11 -4.77 -19.00
N PRO A 166 -1.91 -5.60 -19.68
CA PRO A 166 -1.51 -6.34 -20.89
C PRO A 166 -0.78 -5.50 -21.93
N LYS A 167 -1.34 -4.33 -22.24
CA LYS A 167 -0.78 -3.38 -23.20
C LYS A 167 0.30 -2.45 -22.62
N PHE A 168 -0.04 -1.69 -21.59
CA PHE A 168 0.82 -0.60 -21.08
C PHE A 168 1.92 -1.04 -20.10
N GLY A 169 1.90 -2.30 -19.64
CA GLY A 169 2.78 -2.78 -18.59
C GLY A 169 2.40 -2.20 -17.22
N ASN A 170 3.39 -2.00 -16.36
CA ASN A 170 3.18 -1.41 -15.03
C ASN A 170 3.43 0.11 -14.97
N PHE A 171 3.63 0.76 -16.12
CA PHE A 171 3.79 2.22 -16.22
C PHE A 171 2.43 2.91 -16.23
N ILE A 172 1.61 2.58 -15.24
CA ILE A 172 0.25 3.04 -15.07
C ILE A 172 0.01 3.49 -13.63
N LEU A 173 -0.82 4.50 -13.45
CA LEU A 173 -1.49 4.79 -12.19
C LEU A 173 -2.97 4.41 -12.29
N LEU A 174 -3.60 4.16 -11.15
CA LEU A 174 -4.94 3.57 -11.07
C LEU A 174 -5.89 4.54 -10.39
N GLY A 175 -7.07 4.78 -10.98
CA GLY A 175 -8.17 5.48 -10.36
C GLY A 175 -9.36 4.57 -10.12
N THR A 176 -10.23 4.93 -9.17
CA THR A 176 -11.51 4.24 -8.98
C THR A 176 -12.60 5.25 -8.63
N ILE A 177 -13.74 5.15 -9.31
CA ILE A 177 -14.95 5.94 -9.03
C ILE A 177 -16.03 4.97 -8.54
N LEU A 178 -16.80 5.39 -7.55
CA LEU A 178 -17.92 4.66 -6.97
C LEU A 178 -19.23 5.29 -7.47
N ILE A 179 -20.17 4.50 -7.99
CA ILE A 179 -21.47 5.01 -8.47
C ILE A 179 -22.64 4.20 -7.92
N ASP A 180 -23.82 4.82 -7.82
CA ASP A 180 -25.02 4.22 -7.20
C ASP A 180 -25.98 3.49 -8.17
N VAL A 181 -25.56 3.33 -9.41
CA VAL A 181 -26.29 2.62 -10.47
C VAL A 181 -25.55 1.37 -10.94
N ASN A 182 -26.29 0.40 -11.46
CA ASN A 182 -25.69 -0.75 -12.14
C ASN A 182 -25.25 -0.35 -13.55
N VAL A 183 -24.33 -1.08 -14.17
CA VAL A 183 -24.00 -0.94 -15.61
C VAL A 183 -24.53 -2.12 -16.41
N THR A 184 -24.74 -1.96 -17.72
CA THR A 184 -25.24 -3.04 -18.61
C THR A 184 -24.27 -4.21 -18.75
N THR A 185 -22.97 -4.00 -18.55
CA THR A 185 -21.94 -5.05 -18.65
C THR A 185 -20.77 -4.78 -17.72
N TYR A 186 -20.32 -5.81 -17.01
CA TYR A 186 -19.16 -5.78 -16.11
C TYR A 186 -17.99 -6.56 -16.68
N HIS A 187 -16.77 -6.16 -16.32
CA HIS A 187 -15.56 -6.83 -16.75
C HIS A 187 -15.21 -7.99 -15.80
N GLN A 188 -14.28 -8.84 -16.26
CA GLN A 188 -13.76 -9.97 -15.52
C GLN A 188 -12.24 -9.83 -15.40
N PRO A 189 -11.61 -10.40 -14.35
CA PRO A 189 -10.17 -10.57 -14.33
C PRO A 189 -9.68 -11.25 -15.61
N ILE A 190 -8.57 -10.77 -16.16
CA ILE A 190 -7.90 -11.46 -17.27
C ILE A 190 -7.41 -12.84 -16.83
N ASP A 191 -7.42 -13.80 -17.75
CA ASP A 191 -7.17 -15.23 -17.52
C ASP A 191 -5.68 -15.63 -17.47
N TYR A 192 -4.78 -14.65 -17.57
CA TYR A 192 -3.33 -14.86 -17.48
C TYR A 192 -2.64 -13.73 -16.69
N ASN A 193 -1.44 -13.99 -16.16
CA ASN A 193 -0.62 -12.96 -15.52
C ASN A 193 0.40 -12.37 -16.52
N PRO A 194 0.38 -11.06 -16.82
CA PRO A 194 1.34 -10.44 -17.74
C PRO A 194 2.80 -10.43 -17.23
N CYS A 195 3.04 -10.83 -15.98
CA CYS A 195 4.40 -10.95 -15.45
C CYS A 195 5.20 -12.02 -16.20
N LEU A 196 6.32 -11.63 -16.81
CA LEU A 196 7.21 -12.54 -17.55
C LEU A 196 8.10 -13.43 -16.65
N GLU A 197 7.98 -13.30 -15.32
CA GLU A 197 8.85 -13.93 -14.33
C GLU A 197 10.37 -13.72 -14.55
N CYS A 198 10.76 -12.69 -15.30
CA CYS A 198 12.16 -12.42 -15.70
C CYS A 198 13.12 -12.08 -14.55
N LYS A 199 12.60 -11.88 -13.33
CA LYS A 199 13.33 -11.51 -12.10
C LYS A 199 14.19 -10.23 -12.20
N LEU A 200 13.95 -9.36 -13.19
CA LEU A 200 14.65 -8.07 -13.27
C LEU A 200 14.34 -7.17 -12.07
N CYS A 201 13.09 -7.16 -11.61
CA CYS A 201 12.68 -6.44 -10.40
C CYS A 201 13.38 -6.95 -9.12
N VAL A 202 13.62 -8.26 -9.02
CA VAL A 202 14.41 -8.89 -7.94
C VAL A 202 15.85 -8.42 -8.00
N SER A 203 16.44 -8.43 -9.19
CA SER A 203 17.84 -8.03 -9.42
C SER A 203 18.06 -6.53 -9.14
N ALA A 204 17.07 -5.68 -9.42
CA ALA A 204 17.18 -4.24 -9.27
C ALA A 204 16.82 -3.74 -7.86
N CYS A 205 16.02 -4.47 -7.08
CA CYS A 205 15.54 -3.98 -5.78
C CYS A 205 16.70 -3.71 -4.80
N PRO A 206 16.89 -2.46 -4.33
CA PRO A 206 18.08 -2.12 -3.53
C PRO A 206 18.05 -2.72 -2.11
N VAL A 207 16.85 -3.03 -1.60
CA VAL A 207 16.62 -3.57 -0.25
C VAL A 207 16.24 -5.05 -0.24
N GLY A 208 16.24 -5.72 -1.40
CA GLY A 208 15.90 -7.14 -1.48
C GLY A 208 14.45 -7.47 -1.11
N ALA A 209 13.53 -6.50 -1.24
CA ALA A 209 12.13 -6.67 -0.86
C ALA A 209 11.36 -7.67 -1.74
N ILE A 210 11.87 -8.01 -2.93
CA ILE A 210 11.21 -8.93 -3.87
C ILE A 210 12.08 -10.16 -4.01
N SER A 211 11.53 -11.33 -3.71
CA SER A 211 12.23 -12.61 -3.79
C SER A 211 11.89 -13.36 -5.09
N ALA A 212 12.78 -14.25 -5.53
CA ALA A 212 12.60 -14.99 -6.78
C ALA A 212 11.41 -15.96 -6.76
N ASP A 213 11.03 -16.44 -5.57
CA ASP A 213 9.87 -17.29 -5.28
C ASP A 213 8.54 -16.51 -5.16
N GLY A 214 8.56 -15.19 -5.36
CA GLY A 214 7.37 -14.33 -5.27
C GLY A 214 7.09 -13.78 -3.88
N HIS A 215 7.89 -14.13 -2.86
CA HIS A 215 7.78 -13.51 -1.54
C HIS A 215 8.11 -12.00 -1.61
N PHE A 216 7.37 -11.19 -0.84
CA PHE A 216 7.55 -9.75 -0.78
C PHE A 216 7.72 -9.27 0.66
N ASN A 217 8.91 -8.74 1.01
CA ASN A 217 9.16 -8.10 2.29
C ASN A 217 8.63 -6.66 2.27
N PHE A 218 7.42 -6.47 2.79
CA PHE A 218 6.77 -5.17 2.83
C PHE A 218 7.56 -4.16 3.66
N SER A 219 7.98 -4.51 4.87
CA SER A 219 8.71 -3.58 5.76
C SER A 219 10.01 -3.06 5.14
N ALA A 220 10.75 -3.89 4.41
CA ALA A 220 11.96 -3.47 3.70
C ALA A 220 11.65 -2.44 2.60
N CYS A 221 10.64 -2.71 1.76
CA CYS A 221 10.19 -1.77 0.73
C CYS A 221 9.67 -0.47 1.35
N TYR A 222 8.83 -0.58 2.39
CA TYR A 222 8.23 0.54 3.10
C TYR A 222 9.30 1.47 3.68
N THR A 223 10.22 0.92 4.48
CA THR A 223 11.27 1.67 5.18
C THR A 223 12.11 2.52 4.23
N HIS A 224 12.47 1.97 3.07
CA HIS A 224 13.30 2.68 2.11
C HIS A 224 12.49 3.52 1.13
N ASN A 225 11.58 2.91 0.37
CA ASN A 225 10.86 3.59 -0.70
C ASN A 225 9.97 4.73 -0.18
N TYR A 226 9.40 4.55 1.01
CA TYR A 226 8.50 5.50 1.67
C TYR A 226 9.19 6.25 2.82
N ARG A 227 10.53 6.37 2.80
CA ARG A 227 11.33 7.04 3.83
C ARG A 227 10.86 8.47 4.12
N GLU A 228 10.24 9.14 3.16
CA GLU A 228 9.81 10.54 3.28
C GLU A 228 8.29 10.68 3.35
N PHE A 229 7.61 9.58 3.64
CA PHE A 229 6.17 9.51 3.87
C PHE A 229 5.90 9.39 5.38
N MET A 230 4.62 9.19 5.73
CA MET A 230 4.05 8.98 7.07
C MET A 230 5.03 8.42 8.13
N GLY A 231 5.46 7.16 7.99
CA GLY A 231 6.30 6.52 9.00
C GLY A 231 7.70 7.11 9.11
N GLY A 232 8.31 7.49 7.99
CA GLY A 232 9.63 8.13 8.00
C GLY A 232 9.61 9.58 8.48
N PHE A 233 8.50 10.30 8.26
CA PHE A 233 8.26 11.60 8.87
C PHE A 233 8.11 11.49 10.40
N THR A 234 7.40 10.47 10.88
CA THR A 234 7.26 10.21 12.32
C THR A 234 8.62 9.90 12.96
N ASP A 235 9.43 9.01 12.35
CA ASP A 235 10.81 8.74 12.80
C ASP A 235 11.69 9.99 12.80
N TRP A 236 11.55 10.85 11.79
CA TRP A 236 12.27 12.12 11.73
C TRP A 236 11.89 13.07 12.88
N VAL A 237 10.59 13.21 13.18
CA VAL A 237 10.11 14.04 14.30
C VAL A 237 10.60 13.48 15.63
N GLU A 238 10.49 12.17 15.86
CA GLU A 238 11.01 11.53 17.07
C GLU A 238 12.52 11.76 17.22
N THR A 239 13.27 11.68 16.13
CA THR A 239 14.72 11.99 16.14
C THR A 239 14.99 13.43 16.56
N VAL A 240 14.16 14.38 16.12
CA VAL A 240 14.27 15.79 16.55
C VAL A 240 14.00 15.92 18.05
N VAL A 241 12.95 15.25 18.55
CA VAL A 241 12.55 15.32 19.97
C VAL A 241 13.57 14.65 20.89
N GLU A 242 14.15 13.52 20.49
CA GLU A 242 15.09 12.74 21.30
C GLU A 242 16.52 13.29 21.27
N SER A 243 16.89 14.08 20.26
CA SER A 243 18.21 14.70 20.17
C SER A 243 18.38 15.78 21.23
N LYS A 244 19.48 15.74 21.99
CA LYS A 244 19.79 16.71 23.05
C LYS A 244 20.11 18.10 22.49
N ASP A 245 20.78 18.14 21.34
CA ASP A 245 21.20 19.37 20.69
C ASP A 245 21.33 19.22 19.16
N ARG A 246 21.67 20.34 18.50
CA ARG A 246 21.85 20.41 17.05
C ARG A 246 22.97 19.50 16.52
N HIS A 247 23.98 19.18 17.33
CA HIS A 247 25.12 18.37 16.91
C HIS A 247 24.72 16.89 16.89
N GLU A 248 24.10 16.39 17.96
CA GLU A 248 23.56 15.03 18.00
C GLU A 248 22.52 14.80 16.89
N TYR A 249 21.61 15.76 16.67
CA TYR A 249 20.66 15.68 15.55
C TYR A 249 21.36 15.55 14.20
N ARG A 250 22.39 16.37 13.94
CA ARG A 250 23.12 16.37 12.66
C ARG A 250 23.98 15.13 12.43
N GLN A 251 24.34 14.40 13.49
CA GLN A 251 24.96 13.08 13.38
C GLN A 251 23.95 12.02 12.91
N GLN A 252 22.69 12.14 13.31
CA GLN A 252 21.63 11.19 12.97
C GLN A 252 20.88 11.55 11.69
N VAL A 253 20.72 12.83 11.37
CA VAL A 253 20.00 13.34 10.20
C VAL A 253 20.85 14.42 9.52
N SER A 254 21.31 14.14 8.31
CA SER A 254 22.11 15.10 7.53
C SER A 254 21.25 16.28 7.08
N ALA A 255 21.90 17.39 6.73
CA ALA A 255 21.21 18.55 6.15
C ALA A 255 20.45 18.18 4.86
N ALA A 256 20.99 17.25 4.06
CA ALA A 256 20.33 16.77 2.85
C ALA A 256 19.04 16.00 3.16
N GLU A 257 19.03 15.18 4.22
CA GLU A 257 17.81 14.48 4.65
C GLU A 257 16.75 15.44 5.19
N SER A 258 17.13 16.41 6.03
CA SER A 258 16.20 17.43 6.50
C SER A 258 15.59 18.22 5.32
N ALA A 259 16.41 18.61 4.34
CA ALA A 259 15.93 19.29 3.14
C ALA A 259 15.03 18.40 2.27
N SER A 260 15.31 17.10 2.20
CA SER A 260 14.53 16.14 1.42
C SER A 260 13.17 15.83 2.07
N VAL A 261 13.08 15.86 3.40
CA VAL A 261 11.79 15.87 4.14
C VAL A 261 11.01 17.14 3.83
N TRP A 262 11.64 18.33 3.90
CA TRP A 262 10.99 19.59 3.53
C TRP A 262 10.45 19.57 2.09
N GLN A 263 11.23 19.04 1.14
CA GLN A 263 10.81 18.92 -0.25
C GLN A 263 9.57 18.02 -0.36
N SER A 264 9.55 16.89 0.35
CA SER A 264 8.41 15.96 0.33
C SER A 264 7.13 16.52 0.94
N LEU A 265 7.26 17.43 1.93
CA LEU A 265 6.11 18.13 2.49
C LEU A 265 5.60 19.27 1.59
N SER A 266 6.50 19.91 0.84
CA SER A 266 6.18 21.11 0.06
C SER A 266 5.71 20.81 -1.36
N TYR A 267 6.19 19.70 -1.96
CA TYR A 267 5.98 19.38 -3.38
C TYR A 267 5.40 17.98 -3.63
N GLY A 268 4.90 17.32 -2.58
CA GLY A 268 4.38 15.96 -2.65
C GLY A 268 5.39 14.91 -2.20
N ALA A 269 4.88 13.78 -1.69
CA ALA A 269 5.69 12.75 -1.05
C ALA A 269 6.63 12.06 -2.06
N ASN A 270 7.94 12.16 -1.84
CA ASN A 270 8.94 11.63 -2.77
C ASN A 270 9.29 10.16 -2.47
N TYR A 271 9.12 9.31 -3.48
CA TYR A 271 9.59 7.93 -3.48
C TYR A 271 11.10 7.86 -3.64
N LYS A 272 11.77 7.08 -2.78
CA LYS A 272 13.22 6.83 -2.89
C LYS A 272 13.59 5.79 -3.94
N ALA A 273 12.67 4.87 -4.27
CA ALA A 273 12.91 3.80 -5.23
C ALA A 273 11.90 3.85 -6.39
N ALA A 274 11.14 2.78 -6.65
CA ALA A 274 10.43 2.41 -7.89
C ALA A 274 11.28 1.66 -8.95
N TYR A 275 12.38 1.03 -8.54
CA TYR A 275 13.26 0.31 -9.48
C TYR A 275 12.58 -0.91 -10.11
N CYS A 276 11.71 -1.59 -9.35
CA CYS A 276 10.93 -2.71 -9.86
C CYS A 276 9.95 -2.30 -10.98
N MET A 277 9.46 -1.05 -10.95
CA MET A 277 8.64 -0.48 -12.01
C MET A 277 9.51 -0.17 -13.22
N ALA A 278 10.57 0.61 -13.02
CA ALA A 278 11.50 1.04 -14.07
C ALA A 278 12.04 -0.11 -14.95
N VAL A 279 12.44 -1.22 -14.33
CA VAL A 279 13.07 -2.34 -15.04
C VAL A 279 12.08 -3.33 -15.64
N CYS A 280 10.77 -3.18 -15.42
CA CYS A 280 9.79 -4.13 -15.89
C CYS A 280 9.65 -4.04 -17.42
N PRO A 281 9.87 -5.14 -18.17
CA PRO A 281 9.68 -5.15 -19.61
C PRO A 281 8.29 -5.64 -20.02
N ALA A 282 7.42 -6.02 -19.06
CA ALA A 282 6.10 -6.56 -19.38
C ALA A 282 5.17 -5.48 -19.95
N GLY A 283 4.30 -5.89 -20.88
CA GLY A 283 3.38 -5.03 -21.62
C GLY A 283 3.66 -5.05 -23.12
N GLU A 284 2.64 -5.18 -23.97
CA GLU A 284 2.78 -5.18 -25.44
C GLU A 284 3.54 -3.95 -25.95
N ASP A 285 3.23 -2.76 -25.42
CA ASP A 285 3.88 -1.50 -25.77
C ASP A 285 5.29 -1.37 -25.14
N VAL A 286 5.68 -2.29 -24.25
CA VAL A 286 6.88 -2.20 -23.39
C VAL A 286 7.96 -3.21 -23.79
N ILE A 287 7.56 -4.40 -24.23
CA ILE A 287 8.39 -5.59 -24.26
C ILE A 287 9.43 -5.62 -25.38
N ALA A 288 9.19 -4.89 -26.47
CA ALA A 288 9.99 -4.99 -27.69
C ALA A 288 11.52 -4.79 -27.48
N PRO A 289 12.01 -3.74 -26.77
CA PRO A 289 13.46 -3.59 -26.53
C PRO A 289 14.08 -4.77 -25.78
N PHE A 290 13.35 -5.38 -24.83
CA PHE A 290 13.83 -6.52 -24.05
C PHE A 290 13.92 -7.81 -24.88
N LEU A 291 13.02 -8.01 -25.85
CA LEU A 291 13.04 -9.18 -26.74
C LEU A 291 14.11 -9.04 -27.82
N ILE A 292 14.22 -7.86 -28.44
CA ILE A 292 15.08 -7.64 -29.59
C ILE A 292 16.54 -7.45 -29.14
N ARG A 293 16.78 -6.67 -28.08
CA ARG A 293 18.13 -6.24 -27.65
C ARG A 293 18.32 -6.41 -26.16
N ARG A 294 18.15 -7.64 -25.66
CA ARG A 294 18.18 -7.96 -24.22
C ARG A 294 19.42 -7.47 -23.48
N LYS A 295 20.62 -7.63 -24.06
CA LYS A 295 21.88 -7.20 -23.43
C LYS A 295 21.92 -5.68 -23.25
N GLU A 296 21.52 -4.94 -24.29
CA GLU A 296 21.43 -3.48 -24.27
C GLU A 296 20.38 -3.01 -23.27
N PHE A 297 19.19 -3.64 -23.24
CA PHE A 297 18.16 -3.35 -22.24
C PHE A 297 18.70 -3.46 -20.81
N ILE A 298 19.44 -4.52 -20.50
CA ILE A 298 20.05 -4.68 -19.17
C ILE A 298 21.06 -3.56 -18.90
N GLN A 299 21.89 -3.22 -19.89
CA GLN A 299 22.92 -2.20 -19.75
C GLN A 299 22.36 -0.78 -19.60
N GLU A 300 21.27 -0.46 -20.28
CA GLU A 300 20.69 0.89 -20.32
C GLU A 300 19.63 1.11 -19.24
N VAL A 301 18.85 0.08 -18.88
CA VAL A 301 17.72 0.23 -17.94
C VAL A 301 18.06 -0.30 -16.55
N VAL A 302 18.69 -1.47 -16.46
CA VAL A 302 18.88 -2.17 -15.17
C VAL A 302 20.17 -1.72 -14.48
N LYS A 303 21.28 -1.71 -15.21
CA LYS A 303 22.61 -1.40 -14.65
C LYS A 303 22.71 0.00 -14.02
N PRO A 304 22.14 1.08 -14.60
CA PRO A 304 22.23 2.39 -13.99
C PRO A 304 21.59 2.47 -12.60
N LEU A 305 20.46 1.78 -12.39
CA LEU A 305 19.78 1.72 -11.09
C LEU A 305 20.59 0.90 -10.06
N GLN A 306 21.21 -0.20 -10.50
CA GLN A 306 22.10 -1.01 -9.64
C GLN A 306 23.37 -0.25 -9.25
N ALA A 307 23.98 0.45 -10.22
CA ALA A 307 25.24 1.17 -10.05
C ALA A 307 25.10 2.48 -9.28
N LYS A 308 23.90 3.06 -9.21
CA LYS A 308 23.66 4.33 -8.51
C LYS A 308 24.22 4.34 -7.09
N GLU A 309 25.00 5.36 -6.77
CA GLU A 309 25.43 5.66 -5.41
C GLU A 309 24.32 6.42 -4.68
N GLU A 310 23.85 5.87 -3.57
CA GLU A 310 22.75 6.44 -2.79
C GLU A 310 22.71 5.86 -1.37
N THR A 311 22.01 6.56 -0.48
CA THR A 311 21.70 6.07 0.86
C THR A 311 20.52 5.10 0.81
N ILE A 312 20.71 3.90 1.36
CA ILE A 312 19.70 2.88 1.53
C ILE A 312 19.31 2.79 3.01
N TYR A 313 18.04 3.06 3.28
CA TYR A 313 17.47 3.08 4.63
C TYR A 313 16.96 1.70 5.01
N VAL A 314 17.45 1.17 6.12
CA VAL A 314 17.11 -0.17 6.61
C VAL A 314 16.85 -0.11 8.12
N VAL A 315 16.03 -1.04 8.62
CA VAL A 315 15.94 -1.24 10.07
C VAL A 315 17.15 -2.07 10.54
N PRO A 316 17.78 -1.76 11.69
CA PRO A 316 18.87 -2.55 12.23
C PRO A 316 18.54 -4.05 12.35
N ASN A 317 19.52 -4.90 12.02
CA ASN A 317 19.42 -6.36 12.05
C ASN A 317 18.28 -6.93 11.20
N SER A 318 17.91 -6.26 10.11
CA SER A 318 16.89 -6.76 9.17
C SER A 318 17.49 -7.58 8.04
N ASP A 319 16.68 -8.41 7.38
CA ASP A 319 17.03 -9.11 6.15
C ASP A 319 17.51 -8.12 5.06
N ALA A 320 16.91 -6.92 5.03
CA ALA A 320 17.27 -5.85 4.09
C ALA A 320 18.68 -5.31 4.30
N GLU A 321 19.11 -5.14 5.56
CA GLU A 321 20.46 -4.69 5.90
C GLU A 321 21.52 -5.70 5.45
N ALA A 322 21.30 -6.99 5.75
CA ALA A 322 22.18 -8.06 5.30
C ALA A 322 22.20 -8.16 3.76
N TYR A 323 21.05 -7.97 3.11
CA TYR A 323 20.94 -8.00 1.66
C TYR A 323 21.75 -6.90 0.99
N VAL A 324 21.55 -5.63 1.38
CA VAL A 324 22.19 -4.50 0.70
C VAL A 324 23.71 -4.55 0.88
N THR A 325 24.20 -4.86 2.09
CA THR A 325 25.63 -4.96 2.39
C THR A 325 26.33 -6.01 1.52
N ARG A 326 25.66 -7.13 1.26
CA ARG A 326 26.19 -8.20 0.40
C ARG A 326 26.05 -7.90 -1.10
N ARG A 327 24.89 -7.35 -1.52
CA ARG A 327 24.52 -7.26 -2.95
C ARG A 327 24.99 -5.96 -3.60
N PHE A 328 25.01 -4.87 -2.83
CA PHE A 328 25.31 -3.51 -3.28
C PHE A 328 26.24 -2.81 -2.27
N PRO A 329 27.48 -3.31 -2.08
CA PRO A 329 28.40 -2.80 -1.06
C PRO A 329 28.83 -1.34 -1.28
N HIS A 330 28.64 -0.81 -2.49
CA HIS A 330 28.90 0.59 -2.84
C HIS A 330 27.77 1.54 -2.43
N LYS A 331 26.60 1.04 -2.05
CA LYS A 331 25.48 1.85 -1.57
C LYS A 331 25.64 2.08 -0.07
N GLN A 332 25.44 3.32 0.37
CA GLN A 332 25.60 3.69 1.78
C GLN A 332 24.40 3.18 2.59
N VAL A 333 24.64 2.28 3.53
CA VAL A 333 23.59 1.82 4.45
C VAL A 333 23.37 2.84 5.55
N LYS A 334 22.11 3.18 5.82
CA LYS A 334 21.71 3.99 6.97
C LYS A 334 20.62 3.29 7.76
N GLN A 335 20.90 3.06 9.03
CA GLN A 335 19.97 2.48 9.97
C GLN A 335 18.93 3.52 10.42
N VAL A 336 17.67 3.11 10.49
CA VAL A 336 16.53 3.94 10.91
C VAL A 336 15.57 3.15 11.80
N ARG A 337 14.72 3.83 12.59
CA ARG A 337 13.75 3.15 13.44
C ARG A 337 12.67 2.46 12.61
N ASN A 338 12.13 1.36 13.13
CA ASN A 338 10.90 0.79 12.60
C ASN A 338 9.71 1.69 12.94
N SER A 339 9.03 2.21 11.92
CA SER A 339 7.85 3.07 12.08
C SER A 339 6.51 2.32 11.97
N LEU A 340 6.53 1.00 11.74
CA LEU A 340 5.33 0.15 11.72
C LEU A 340 5.01 -0.37 13.12
N ILE A 341 4.76 0.56 14.06
CA ILE A 341 4.46 0.24 15.47
C ILE A 341 2.95 0.03 15.62
N PRO A 342 2.48 -1.16 16.03
CA PRO A 342 1.05 -1.42 16.16
C PRO A 342 0.43 -0.66 17.35
N THR A 343 -0.75 -0.10 17.13
CA THR A 343 -1.54 0.63 18.15
C THR A 343 -2.73 -0.17 18.69
N SER A 344 -2.96 -1.37 18.16
CA SER A 344 -4.00 -2.32 18.60
C SER A 344 -3.51 -3.76 18.46
N ILE A 345 -4.13 -4.70 19.16
CA ILE A 345 -3.77 -6.14 19.05
C ILE A 345 -4.16 -6.68 17.68
N ARG A 346 -5.30 -6.25 17.13
CA ARG A 346 -5.65 -6.56 15.73
C ARG A 346 -4.59 -6.05 14.77
N GLY A 347 -4.11 -4.83 14.96
CA GLY A 347 -3.03 -4.23 14.16
C GLY A 347 -1.69 -4.97 14.32
N PHE A 348 -1.36 -5.41 15.54
CA PHE A 348 -0.18 -6.24 15.80
C PHE A 348 -0.24 -7.55 15.02
N LEU A 349 -1.30 -8.33 15.18
CA LEU A 349 -1.46 -9.61 14.47
C LEU A 349 -1.49 -9.41 12.95
N GLY A 350 -2.24 -8.42 12.45
CA GLY A 350 -2.31 -8.11 11.02
C GLY A 350 -0.99 -7.58 10.45
N GLY A 351 -0.15 -6.94 11.28
CA GLY A 351 1.13 -6.36 10.89
C GLY A 351 2.30 -7.35 10.90
N MET A 352 2.21 -8.45 11.64
CA MET A 352 3.28 -9.45 11.75
C MET A 352 3.75 -9.99 10.37
N PRO A 353 2.88 -10.39 9.43
CA PRO A 353 3.34 -10.82 8.11
C PRO A 353 4.04 -9.71 7.32
N LEU A 354 3.75 -8.44 7.61
CA LEU A 354 4.33 -7.29 6.90
C LEU A 354 5.76 -6.96 7.37
N THR A 355 6.10 -7.31 8.61
CA THR A 355 7.38 -7.02 9.25
C THR A 355 8.26 -8.26 9.46
N PHE A 356 7.76 -9.44 9.13
CA PHE A 356 8.47 -10.71 9.31
C PHE A 356 9.80 -10.76 8.53
N GLN A 357 10.88 -11.13 9.23
CA GLN A 357 12.23 -11.34 8.71
C GLN A 357 12.44 -12.83 8.47
N ARG A 358 12.17 -13.27 7.24
CA ARG A 358 12.13 -14.69 6.88
C ARG A 358 13.49 -15.36 7.04
N GLU A 359 14.60 -14.69 6.77
CA GLU A 359 15.93 -15.31 6.87
C GLU A 359 16.33 -15.52 8.34
N HIS A 360 15.85 -14.67 9.24
CA HIS A 360 16.03 -14.83 10.69
C HIS A 360 15.22 -16.00 11.28
N SER A 361 14.15 -16.42 10.60
CA SER A 361 13.35 -17.58 11.01
C SER A 361 13.91 -18.93 10.53
N LYS A 362 15.06 -18.94 9.83
CA LYS A 362 15.65 -20.16 9.29
C LYS A 362 15.95 -21.17 10.40
N GLY A 363 15.41 -22.38 10.27
CA GLY A 363 15.55 -23.46 11.26
C GLY A 363 14.56 -23.40 12.41
N LEU A 364 13.74 -22.35 12.51
CA LEU A 364 12.64 -22.29 13.48
C LEU A 364 11.45 -23.11 12.98
N ASN A 365 10.93 -23.96 13.87
CA ASN A 365 9.68 -24.69 13.68
C ASN A 365 8.91 -24.67 15.01
N ALA A 366 7.99 -23.72 15.14
CA ALA A 366 7.30 -23.47 16.40
C ALA A 366 5.87 -22.95 16.20
N ILE A 367 4.99 -23.39 17.10
CA ILE A 367 3.62 -22.92 17.27
C ILE A 367 3.57 -22.06 18.53
N TYR A 368 3.15 -20.82 18.37
CA TYR A 368 2.96 -19.84 19.44
C TYR A 368 1.47 -19.60 19.66
N HIS A 369 1.00 -19.75 20.89
CA HIS A 369 -0.36 -19.35 21.26
C HIS A 369 -0.31 -18.01 21.97
N PHE A 370 -0.97 -17.00 21.42
CA PHE A 370 -1.18 -15.71 22.05
C PHE A 370 -2.58 -15.66 22.67
N THR A 371 -2.66 -15.19 23.91
CA THR A 371 -3.89 -14.85 24.62
C THR A 371 -3.78 -13.43 25.09
N PHE A 372 -4.49 -12.53 24.44
CA PHE A 372 -4.60 -11.15 24.88
C PHE A 372 -5.84 -11.00 25.76
N ILE A 373 -5.68 -10.26 26.85
CA ILE A 373 -6.74 -9.93 27.81
C ILE A 373 -6.79 -8.41 28.04
N GLY A 374 -7.83 -7.94 28.74
CA GLY A 374 -7.98 -6.53 29.08
C GLY A 374 -8.77 -5.76 28.03
N ALA A 375 -8.23 -4.63 27.57
CA ALA A 375 -8.94 -3.71 26.67
C ALA A 375 -9.26 -4.32 25.31
N GLU A 376 -8.33 -5.08 24.74
CA GLU A 376 -8.58 -5.98 23.61
C GLU A 376 -8.37 -7.42 24.08
N SER A 377 -9.32 -8.29 23.75
CA SER A 377 -9.25 -9.71 24.08
C SER A 377 -9.33 -10.54 22.82
N CYS A 378 -8.30 -11.34 22.56
CA CYS A 378 -8.32 -12.29 21.46
C CYS A 378 -7.37 -13.46 21.72
N LYS A 379 -7.62 -14.56 21.01
CA LYS A 379 -6.73 -15.71 20.94
C LYS A 379 -6.22 -15.85 19.52
N ALA A 380 -4.93 -16.07 19.36
CA ALA A 380 -4.32 -16.30 18.06
C ALA A 380 -3.26 -17.39 18.15
N THR A 381 -3.12 -18.11 17.05
CA THR A 381 -2.06 -19.08 16.83
C THR A 381 -1.14 -18.53 15.76
N VAL A 382 0.13 -18.38 16.08
CA VAL A 382 1.17 -17.99 15.13
C VAL A 382 2.07 -19.20 14.89
N ILE A 383 2.21 -19.60 13.64
CA ILE A 383 3.03 -20.74 13.23
C ILE A 383 4.19 -20.20 12.42
N ILE A 384 5.42 -20.48 12.86
CA ILE A 384 6.64 -20.17 12.10
C ILE A 384 7.34 -21.48 11.77
N ARG A 385 7.45 -21.78 10.48
CA ARG A 385 8.14 -22.97 9.95
C ARG A 385 8.58 -22.71 8.52
N HIS A 386 9.67 -23.33 8.07
CA HIS A 386 10.13 -23.24 6.68
C HIS A 386 10.24 -21.81 6.12
N GLN A 387 10.62 -20.86 6.99
CA GLN A 387 10.72 -19.44 6.64
C GLN A 387 9.40 -18.78 6.23
N THR A 388 8.26 -19.33 6.67
CA THR A 388 6.93 -18.74 6.52
C THR A 388 6.32 -18.43 7.89
N LEU A 389 5.35 -17.53 7.88
CA LEU A 389 4.57 -17.15 9.04
C LEU A 389 3.07 -17.25 8.69
N GLU A 390 2.34 -18.02 9.49
CA GLU A 390 0.89 -18.15 9.40
C GLU A 390 0.24 -17.67 10.69
N ILE A 391 -0.89 -16.98 10.59
CA ILE A 391 -1.67 -16.50 11.74
C ILE A 391 -3.09 -17.02 11.60
N GLN A 392 -3.59 -17.64 12.67
CA GLN A 392 -4.92 -18.22 12.70
C GLN A 392 -5.65 -17.75 13.96
N ASN A 393 -6.95 -17.52 13.84
CA ASN A 393 -7.79 -17.15 14.98
C ASN A 393 -7.97 -18.36 15.91
N GLY A 394 -7.89 -18.12 17.22
CA GLY A 394 -7.99 -19.17 18.24
C GLY A 394 -6.67 -19.86 18.56
N HIS A 395 -6.75 -20.90 19.41
CA HIS A 395 -5.63 -21.75 19.80
C HIS A 395 -5.75 -23.08 19.08
N LEU A 396 -4.87 -23.31 18.11
CA LEU A 396 -4.91 -24.45 17.22
C LEU A 396 -3.63 -25.28 17.40
N GLY A 397 -3.80 -26.59 17.50
CA GLY A 397 -2.71 -27.52 17.83
C GLY A 397 -2.15 -27.31 19.24
N THR A 398 -0.95 -27.86 19.48
CA THR A 398 -0.24 -27.74 20.76
C THR A 398 0.85 -26.68 20.63
N ALA A 399 0.80 -25.64 21.48
CA ALA A 399 1.83 -24.61 21.48
C ALA A 399 3.17 -25.13 22.01
N ASN A 400 4.26 -24.75 21.35
CA ASN A 400 5.60 -24.85 21.93
C ASN A 400 5.83 -23.75 22.97
N LEU A 401 5.19 -22.59 22.77
CA LEU A 401 5.17 -21.46 23.71
C LEU A 401 3.79 -20.79 23.70
N ALA A 402 3.15 -20.74 24.87
CA ALA A 402 1.94 -19.97 25.11
C ALA A 402 2.27 -18.67 25.84
N ILE A 403 1.71 -17.57 25.37
CA ILE A 403 1.91 -16.21 25.84
C ILE A 403 0.55 -15.67 26.23
N THR A 404 0.38 -15.26 27.48
CA THR A 404 -0.80 -14.53 27.95
C THR A 404 -0.38 -13.13 28.36
N ALA A 405 -0.98 -12.10 27.76
CA ALA A 405 -0.59 -10.71 28.00
C ALA A 405 -1.80 -9.79 28.14
N ASP A 406 -1.75 -8.85 29.07
CA ASP A 406 -2.59 -7.66 29.01
C ASP A 406 -2.28 -6.89 27.72
N SER A 407 -3.33 -6.59 26.96
CA SER A 407 -3.23 -5.96 25.63
C SER A 407 -2.51 -4.61 25.67
N LYS A 408 -2.82 -3.75 26.65
CA LYS A 408 -2.15 -2.44 26.78
C LYS A 408 -0.68 -2.59 27.15
N THR A 409 -0.37 -3.48 28.10
CA THR A 409 1.02 -3.76 28.47
C THR A 409 1.82 -4.32 27.30
N TRP A 410 1.24 -5.20 26.48
CA TRP A 410 1.91 -5.74 25.30
C TRP A 410 2.22 -4.66 24.27
N LEU A 411 1.26 -3.80 23.94
CA LEU A 411 1.45 -2.71 22.98
C LEU A 411 2.52 -1.72 23.45
N LYS A 412 2.52 -1.34 24.74
CA LYS A 412 3.57 -0.49 25.32
C LYS A 412 4.95 -1.12 25.29
N PHE A 413 5.03 -2.44 25.47
CA PHE A 413 6.28 -3.17 25.30
C PHE A 413 6.79 -3.08 23.85
N LEU A 414 5.92 -3.31 22.86
CA LEU A 414 6.28 -3.18 21.44
C LEU A 414 6.69 -1.75 21.06
N ALA A 415 6.06 -0.74 21.66
CA ALA A 415 6.41 0.67 21.50
C ALA A 415 7.66 1.11 22.28
N LYS A 416 8.34 0.18 22.98
CA LYS A 416 9.49 0.45 23.87
C LYS A 416 9.21 1.42 25.03
N GLU A 417 7.94 1.66 25.35
CA GLU A 417 7.51 2.48 26.48
C GLU A 417 7.54 1.74 27.82
N GLN A 418 7.56 0.39 27.78
CA GLN A 418 7.56 -0.43 28.98
C GLN A 418 8.52 -1.61 28.87
N ASN A 419 9.33 -1.82 29.90
CA ASN A 419 10.23 -2.96 29.99
C ASN A 419 9.44 -4.26 30.30
N ILE A 420 9.67 -5.30 29.51
CA ILE A 420 8.99 -6.60 29.62
C ILE A 420 9.21 -7.29 30.97
N VAL A 421 10.38 -7.09 31.61
CA VAL A 421 10.72 -7.71 32.91
C VAL A 421 9.74 -7.25 33.98
N TRP A 422 9.46 -5.94 34.04
CA TRP A 422 8.49 -5.40 35.00
C TRP A 422 7.06 -5.87 34.73
N ALA A 423 6.69 -6.06 33.46
CA ALA A 423 5.39 -6.62 33.09
C ALA A 423 5.23 -8.08 33.53
N ILE A 424 6.30 -8.88 33.45
CA ILE A 424 6.34 -10.27 33.96
C ILE A 424 6.22 -10.29 35.48
N VAL A 425 7.00 -9.46 36.19
CA VAL A 425 6.96 -9.36 37.67
C VAL A 425 5.55 -9.00 38.15
N ARG A 426 4.86 -8.08 37.46
CA ARG A 426 3.48 -7.69 37.75
C ARG A 426 2.42 -8.69 37.27
N ARG A 427 2.83 -9.85 36.74
CA ARG A 427 1.96 -10.91 36.18
C ARG A 427 1.03 -10.44 35.06
N GLN A 428 1.37 -9.33 34.40
CA GLN A 428 0.67 -8.76 33.24
C GLN A 428 1.03 -9.50 31.95
N ILE A 429 2.23 -10.10 31.91
CA ILE A 429 2.64 -11.03 30.86
C ILE A 429 3.06 -12.34 31.51
N ARG A 430 2.57 -13.46 30.99
CA ARG A 430 2.85 -14.81 31.47
C ARG A 430 3.22 -15.69 30.29
N PHE A 431 4.17 -16.60 30.53
CA PHE A 431 4.67 -17.53 29.54
C PHE A 431 4.52 -18.96 30.06
N GLN A 432 4.18 -19.89 29.17
CA GLN A 432 4.15 -21.31 29.46
C GLN A 432 4.75 -22.07 28.28
N GLY A 433 5.73 -22.95 28.54
CA GLY A 433 6.45 -23.70 27.50
C GLY A 433 7.93 -23.30 27.40
N GLN A 434 8.50 -23.42 26.19
CA GLN A 434 9.93 -23.25 25.96
C GLN A 434 10.33 -21.77 25.84
N LEU A 435 10.81 -21.17 26.94
CA LEU A 435 11.13 -19.74 27.00
C LEU A 435 12.19 -19.28 25.98
N ARG A 436 13.09 -20.17 25.53
CA ARG A 436 14.07 -19.84 24.47
C ARG A 436 13.40 -19.38 23.18
N LEU A 437 12.21 -19.92 22.88
CA LEU A 437 11.42 -19.55 21.69
C LEU A 437 10.93 -18.11 21.72
N LEU A 438 10.88 -17.44 22.88
CA LEU A 438 10.55 -16.02 22.94
C LEU A 438 11.62 -15.16 22.25
N LEU A 439 12.90 -15.50 22.46
CA LEU A 439 14.01 -14.81 21.82
C LEU A 439 14.07 -15.13 20.33
N ASP A 440 13.85 -16.38 19.96
CA ASP A 440 13.84 -16.79 18.55
C ASP A 440 12.67 -16.16 17.78
N PHE A 441 11.50 -16.04 18.42
CA PHE A 441 10.38 -15.26 17.90
C PHE A 441 10.75 -13.79 17.72
N GLY A 442 11.35 -13.15 18.74
CA GLY A 442 11.75 -11.75 18.69
C GLY A 442 12.73 -11.44 17.56
N LYS A 443 13.68 -12.34 17.28
CA LYS A 443 14.63 -12.20 16.14
C LYS A 443 13.95 -12.21 14.77
N CYS A 444 12.75 -12.78 14.66
CA CYS A 444 12.01 -12.82 13.40
C CYS A 444 11.34 -11.48 13.04
N PHE A 445 11.46 -10.45 13.89
CA PHE A 445 10.86 -9.14 13.66
C PHE A 445 11.90 -8.03 13.90
N PRO A 446 11.84 -6.92 13.14
CA PRO A 446 12.68 -5.76 13.36
C PRO A 446 12.44 -5.19 14.77
N GLN A 447 13.53 -4.83 15.45
CA GLN A 447 13.51 -4.32 16.82
C GLN A 447 13.09 -2.87 16.94
#